data_AF-A0A199XTL3-F1
#
_entry.id   AF-A0A199XTL3-F1
#
_cell.length_a   1.000
_cell.length_b   1.000
_cell.length_c   1.000
_cell.angle_alpha   90.00
_cell.angle_beta   90.00
_cell.angle_gamma   90.00
#
_symmetry.space_group_name_H-M   'P 1'
#
loop_
_entity.id
_entity.type
_entity.pdbx_description
1 polymer ?
#
loop_
_entity_poly.entity_id
_entity_poly.type
_entity_poly.pdbx_seq_one_letter_code
_entity_poly.pdbx_strand_id
1 'polypeptide(L)'
;MRKLFYTSLALAAVFFGSCSQDDFADAYKNPANVESTTVPKQFAGFMKINYEDVIPSYWNYFTVIRTTSLNYTQAHGIYNGTGRYIPGAASKDRWGRYYKFIAQYRELEKVIASLPAAEQTENRIYTITSTIYLYDHTAKMVDNFGDIPFSEAGKISFTGGDYTKASAKYDNQTELYTMMLDQLKAFSTELNTITLSTKVKVEFENQDLINKGSLISWKNYCNSLRLKILNRVSAVPAFSARANTEMAQIIAEGKLVDENSENIAFRVYTQDTDLDTAGFMEAMESFNNNLAPKAMIDHMNANSDPRKAWLFESGQKALGAYIGLDPMLTSAAQDQLITDGVIAIYNRSVISRNKWLPGTLINAAEVNLILAEFYSRNGNSALAKTHFEKAIRQSVDYYVRLADKADVLTWKPTAEPKLADIDAYIATINFSGATTPAAQLALIAFQKYIHFNIMQADESWAEQRRLKLPVLNFREDETSSIRKTPPTRWTYPNSESIYNTLNYNAVKANDNLSTKIFWDVK
;
A
#
# COMPACT_ATOMS: atom_id res chain seq x y z
N MET A 1 -12.71 14.64 -67.95
CA MET A 1 -13.30 15.82 -67.29
C MET A 1 -13.56 15.46 -65.84
N ARG A 2 -12.77 15.98 -64.87
CA ARG A 2 -13.18 17.01 -63.87
C ARG A 2 -14.49 16.65 -63.12
N LYS A 3 -14.64 16.66 -61.80
CA LYS A 3 -13.87 17.04 -60.59
C LYS A 3 -14.70 16.58 -59.36
N LEU A 4 -14.01 16.15 -58.29
CA LEU A 4 -14.20 16.38 -56.83
C LEU A 4 -15.60 16.66 -56.24
N PHE A 5 -15.97 16.01 -55.10
CA PHE A 5 -15.81 16.55 -53.72
C PHE A 5 -16.22 15.50 -52.63
N TYR A 6 -15.25 15.15 -51.74
CA TYR A 6 -15.23 14.93 -50.26
C TYR A 6 -16.48 14.37 -49.50
N THR A 7 -16.43 13.54 -48.44
CA THR A 7 -15.53 13.54 -47.26
C THR A 7 -15.77 12.29 -46.35
N SER A 8 -14.68 11.68 -45.87
CA SER A 8 -14.43 11.08 -44.52
C SER A 8 -15.44 10.17 -43.81
N LEU A 9 -15.04 8.91 -43.55
CA LEU A 9 -14.83 8.41 -42.18
C LEU A 9 -13.91 7.16 -42.21
N ALA A 10 -12.63 7.37 -41.89
CA ALA A 10 -11.68 6.32 -41.58
C ALA A 10 -10.96 6.78 -40.30
N LEU A 11 -11.25 6.13 -39.17
CA LEU A 11 -10.32 5.96 -38.04
C LEU A 11 -10.97 5.12 -36.93
N ALA A 12 -10.11 4.50 -36.12
CA ALA A 12 -10.36 3.79 -34.87
C ALA A 12 -10.62 2.28 -34.95
N ALA A 13 -9.57 1.54 -35.27
CA ALA A 13 -9.29 0.24 -34.67
C ALA A 13 -7.79 0.14 -34.41
N VAL A 14 -7.30 0.86 -33.40
CA VAL A 14 -5.97 0.62 -32.82
C VAL A 14 -6.17 -0.42 -31.72
N PHE A 15 -5.62 -1.61 -31.95
CA PHE A 15 -5.63 -2.72 -31.01
C PHE A 15 -4.90 -2.33 -29.71
N PHE A 16 -5.63 -2.33 -28.59
CA PHE A 16 -5.04 -2.39 -27.25
C PHE A 16 -4.72 -3.86 -26.92
N GLY A 17 -3.52 -4.31 -27.28
CA GLY A 17 -2.96 -5.55 -26.76
C GLY A 17 -1.97 -5.22 -25.65
N SER A 18 -2.42 -5.22 -24.38
CA SER A 18 -1.49 -5.32 -23.25
C SER A 18 -0.93 -6.75 -23.22
N CYS A 19 0.39 -6.91 -23.07
CA CYS A 19 1.05 -8.23 -23.08
C CYS A 19 0.40 -9.21 -22.10
N SER A 20 -0.01 -10.37 -22.63
CA SER A 20 -0.53 -11.47 -21.83
C SER A 20 0.64 -12.24 -21.20
N GLN A 21 0.32 -13.08 -20.21
CA GLN A 21 1.29 -13.99 -19.59
C GLN A 21 1.94 -14.94 -20.61
N ASP A 22 1.26 -15.22 -21.73
CA ASP A 22 1.74 -16.10 -22.79
C ASP A 22 2.91 -15.49 -23.58
N ASP A 23 2.92 -14.17 -23.81
CA ASP A 23 4.06 -13.46 -24.42
C ASP A 23 5.34 -13.59 -23.57
N PHE A 24 5.18 -13.67 -22.24
CA PHE A 24 6.30 -13.89 -21.32
C PHE A 24 6.68 -15.38 -21.21
N ALA A 25 5.73 -16.29 -21.23
CA ALA A 25 6.00 -17.73 -21.14
C ALA A 25 6.71 -18.27 -22.40
N ASP A 26 6.38 -17.73 -23.57
CA ASP A 26 6.98 -18.14 -24.83
C ASP A 26 8.38 -17.53 -25.05
N ALA A 27 8.69 -16.37 -24.44
CA ALA A 27 10.04 -15.79 -24.44
C ALA A 27 11.09 -16.69 -23.74
N TYR A 28 10.67 -17.60 -22.86
CA TYR A 28 11.56 -18.50 -22.11
C TYR A 28 11.64 -19.94 -22.64
N LYS A 29 10.85 -20.33 -23.66
CA LYS A 29 10.79 -21.72 -24.14
C LYS A 29 11.80 -22.09 -25.23
N ASN A 30 12.43 -21.13 -25.93
CA ASN A 30 13.32 -21.47 -27.05
C ASN A 30 14.48 -20.47 -27.22
N PRO A 31 15.73 -20.81 -26.85
CA PRO A 31 16.89 -19.90 -26.92
C PRO A 31 17.22 -19.37 -28.33
N ALA A 32 16.70 -20.01 -29.39
CA ALA A 32 16.96 -19.64 -30.77
C ALA A 32 15.96 -18.63 -31.37
N ASN A 33 14.82 -18.39 -30.71
CA ASN A 33 13.73 -17.52 -31.19
C ASN A 33 13.34 -16.43 -30.17
N VAL A 34 14.27 -16.00 -29.31
CA VAL A 34 14.01 -14.90 -28.37
C VAL A 34 13.70 -13.64 -29.19
N GLU A 35 12.42 -13.25 -29.28
CA GLU A 35 12.10 -11.85 -29.57
C GLU A 35 12.90 -11.02 -28.57
N SER A 36 13.80 -10.15 -29.04
CA SER A 36 14.60 -9.31 -28.17
C SER A 36 13.67 -8.55 -27.21
N THR A 37 13.73 -8.88 -25.92
CA THR A 37 13.00 -8.14 -24.90
C THR A 37 13.54 -6.70 -24.81
N THR A 38 12.66 -5.71 -24.69
CA THR A 38 13.01 -4.29 -24.68
C THR A 38 12.84 -3.69 -23.28
N VAL A 39 13.52 -2.58 -23.00
CA VAL A 39 13.37 -1.86 -21.71
C VAL A 39 11.90 -1.55 -21.39
N PRO A 40 11.08 -1.01 -22.32
CA PRO A 40 9.68 -0.73 -22.02
C PRO A 40 8.86 -1.99 -21.72
N LYS A 41 9.12 -3.12 -22.40
CA LYS A 41 8.44 -4.40 -22.12
C LYS A 41 8.83 -4.96 -20.74
N GLN A 42 10.12 -4.92 -20.39
CA GLN A 42 10.60 -5.34 -19.07
C GLN A 42 10.02 -4.49 -17.94
N PHE A 43 9.88 -3.19 -18.17
CA PHE A 43 9.27 -2.25 -17.23
C PHE A 43 7.80 -2.57 -16.93
N ALA A 44 6.99 -2.79 -17.98
CA ALA A 44 5.59 -3.20 -17.79
C ALA A 44 5.47 -4.55 -17.09
N GLY A 45 6.32 -5.53 -17.47
CA GLY A 45 6.38 -6.84 -16.80
C GLY A 45 6.74 -6.73 -15.32
N PHE A 46 7.69 -5.85 -14.98
CA PHE A 46 8.05 -5.52 -13.59
C PHE A 46 6.89 -4.92 -12.80
N MET A 47 6.13 -4.00 -13.37
CA MET A 47 4.94 -3.45 -12.68
C MET A 47 3.83 -4.47 -12.49
N LYS A 48 3.65 -5.39 -13.46
CA LYS A 48 2.59 -6.39 -13.42
C LYS A 48 2.87 -7.49 -12.40
N ILE A 49 4.12 -7.90 -12.20
CA ILE A 49 4.43 -9.14 -11.45
C ILE A 49 4.03 -9.10 -9.96
N ASN A 50 3.90 -7.92 -9.35
CA ASN A 50 3.51 -7.76 -7.94
C ASN A 50 2.06 -7.28 -7.77
N TYR A 51 1.22 -7.36 -8.80
CA TYR A 51 -0.14 -6.80 -8.76
C TYR A 51 -0.98 -7.30 -7.56
N GLU A 52 -0.85 -8.57 -7.15
CA GLU A 52 -1.60 -9.14 -6.01
C GLU A 52 -1.33 -8.40 -4.67
N ASP A 53 -0.14 -7.80 -4.55
CA ASP A 53 0.28 -7.05 -3.35
C ASP A 53 -0.22 -5.60 -3.35
N VAL A 54 -0.82 -5.15 -4.46
CA VAL A 54 -1.26 -3.77 -4.69
C VAL A 54 -2.76 -3.70 -4.94
N ILE A 55 -3.26 -4.47 -5.91
CA ILE A 55 -4.68 -4.55 -6.25
C ILE A 55 -5.40 -5.48 -5.26
N PRO A 56 -6.57 -5.10 -4.73
CA PRO A 56 -7.37 -5.96 -3.87
C PRO A 56 -7.65 -7.32 -4.53
N SER A 57 -7.16 -8.40 -3.92
CA SER A 57 -7.19 -9.76 -4.49
C SER A 57 -7.47 -10.81 -3.41
N TYR A 58 -7.94 -12.00 -3.81
CA TYR A 58 -8.29 -13.05 -2.87
C TYR A 58 -7.13 -13.47 -1.97
N TRP A 59 -6.01 -13.89 -2.57
CA TRP A 59 -4.94 -14.54 -1.82
C TRP A 59 -4.26 -13.58 -0.84
N ASN A 60 -3.99 -12.34 -1.29
CA ASN A 60 -3.39 -11.34 -0.44
C ASN A 60 -4.34 -10.94 0.71
N TYR A 61 -5.63 -10.72 0.43
CA TYR A 61 -6.59 -10.37 1.48
C TYR A 61 -6.82 -11.53 2.47
N PHE A 62 -7.38 -12.63 1.97
CA PHE A 62 -7.88 -13.75 2.78
C PHE A 62 -6.77 -14.46 3.54
N THR A 63 -5.66 -14.75 2.86
CA THR A 63 -4.65 -15.67 3.36
C THR A 63 -3.52 -14.92 4.08
N VAL A 64 -3.12 -13.75 3.56
CA VAL A 64 -1.99 -12.96 4.09
C VAL A 64 -2.45 -11.91 5.10
N ILE A 65 -3.07 -10.81 4.65
CA ILE A 65 -3.28 -9.63 5.51
C ILE A 65 -4.38 -9.82 6.57
N ARG A 66 -5.42 -10.60 6.26
CA ARG A 66 -6.48 -10.97 7.23
C ARG A 66 -5.92 -11.69 8.44
N THR A 67 -5.00 -12.63 8.23
CA THR A 67 -4.37 -13.39 9.33
C THR A 67 -3.20 -12.65 9.99
N THR A 68 -2.83 -11.48 9.45
CA THR A 68 -1.69 -10.69 9.92
C THR A 68 -2.08 -9.23 10.22
N SER A 69 -1.70 -8.27 9.38
CA SER A 69 -1.82 -6.82 9.58
C SER A 69 -3.21 -6.38 10.04
N LEU A 70 -4.29 -6.98 9.50
CA LEU A 70 -5.67 -6.63 9.88
C LEU A 70 -6.04 -7.10 11.29
N ASN A 71 -5.59 -8.29 11.70
CA ASN A 71 -5.75 -8.77 13.08
C ASN A 71 -4.92 -7.93 14.07
N TYR A 72 -3.76 -7.44 13.65
CA TYR A 72 -2.85 -6.72 14.55
C TYR A 72 -3.25 -5.24 14.75
N THR A 73 -4.11 -4.73 13.88
CA THR A 73 -4.63 -3.36 13.92
C THR A 73 -6.10 -3.29 14.28
N GLN A 74 -6.80 -4.42 14.38
CA GLN A 74 -8.26 -4.45 14.47
C GLN A 74 -8.93 -3.68 13.33
N ALA A 75 -8.31 -3.59 12.14
CA ALA A 75 -8.93 -2.94 11.00
C ALA A 75 -10.17 -3.70 10.46
N HIS A 76 -10.38 -4.93 10.90
CA HIS A 76 -11.61 -5.70 10.72
C HIS A 76 -12.00 -6.36 12.04
N GLY A 77 -13.23 -6.87 12.13
CA GLY A 77 -13.70 -7.62 13.29
C GLY A 77 -12.85 -8.87 13.50
N ILE A 78 -12.22 -8.97 14.67
CA ILE A 78 -11.33 -10.08 15.00
C ILE A 78 -12.10 -11.17 15.73
N TYR A 79 -12.11 -12.36 15.14
CA TYR A 79 -12.57 -13.56 15.81
C TYR A 79 -11.51 -14.10 16.78
N ASN A 80 -11.94 -14.38 18.02
CA ASN A 80 -11.07 -14.84 19.07
C ASN A 80 -10.85 -16.36 18.99
N GLY A 81 -9.77 -16.76 18.33
CA GLY A 81 -9.34 -18.16 18.22
C GLY A 81 -7.90 -18.40 18.66
N THR A 82 -7.49 -19.67 18.63
CA THR A 82 -6.11 -20.10 18.89
C THR A 82 -5.17 -19.65 17.77
N GLY A 83 -3.99 -19.15 18.15
CA GLY A 83 -2.94 -18.73 17.24
C GLY A 83 -3.21 -17.41 16.52
N ARG A 84 -4.18 -16.59 16.95
CA ARG A 84 -4.64 -15.42 16.16
C ARG A 84 -3.58 -14.33 15.94
N TYR A 85 -2.55 -14.31 16.78
CA TYR A 85 -1.42 -13.37 16.70
C TYR A 85 -0.16 -13.97 16.10
N ILE A 86 -0.24 -15.21 15.60
CA ILE A 86 0.84 -15.86 14.88
C ILE A 86 0.58 -15.66 13.39
N PRO A 87 1.54 -15.13 12.61
CA PRO A 87 1.38 -15.05 11.17
C PRO A 87 1.08 -16.44 10.58
N GLY A 88 0.05 -16.53 9.75
CA GLY A 88 -0.26 -17.76 9.05
C GLY A 88 0.86 -18.21 8.11
N ALA A 89 0.78 -19.46 7.63
CA ALA A 89 1.79 -20.03 6.73
C ALA A 89 1.96 -19.27 5.40
N ALA A 90 0.99 -18.41 5.03
CA ALA A 90 1.00 -17.61 3.81
C ALA A 90 1.76 -16.28 3.92
N SER A 91 2.27 -15.91 5.11
CA SER A 91 3.21 -14.78 5.24
C SER A 91 4.46 -14.97 4.35
N LYS A 92 4.84 -16.23 4.07
CA LYS A 92 5.88 -16.60 3.10
C LYS A 92 5.53 -16.23 1.65
N ASP A 93 4.26 -16.10 1.31
CA ASP A 93 3.85 -15.81 -0.07
C ASP A 93 4.17 -14.35 -0.40
N ARG A 94 4.02 -13.44 0.56
CA ARG A 94 4.51 -12.06 0.45
C ARG A 94 6.02 -12.02 0.22
N TRP A 95 6.80 -12.83 0.95
CA TRP A 95 8.24 -12.98 0.72
C TRP A 95 8.51 -13.48 -0.70
N GLY A 96 7.88 -14.57 -1.11
CA GLY A 96 8.06 -15.15 -2.45
C GLY A 96 7.71 -14.19 -3.59
N ARG A 97 6.58 -13.47 -3.49
CA ARG A 97 6.18 -12.46 -4.49
C ARG A 97 7.18 -11.31 -4.56
N TYR A 98 7.64 -10.81 -3.41
CA TYR A 98 8.64 -9.75 -3.39
C TYR A 98 9.96 -10.16 -4.07
N TYR A 99 10.45 -11.39 -3.87
CA TYR A 99 11.69 -11.82 -4.53
C TYR A 99 11.51 -12.14 -6.02
N LYS A 100 10.30 -12.52 -6.46
CA LYS A 100 9.96 -12.54 -7.90
C LYS A 100 10.00 -11.12 -8.49
N PHE A 101 9.44 -10.16 -7.77
CA PHE A 101 9.45 -8.74 -8.14
C PHE A 101 10.88 -8.17 -8.22
N ILE A 102 11.74 -8.47 -7.24
CA ILE A 102 13.17 -8.13 -7.26
C ILE A 102 13.87 -8.80 -8.45
N ALA A 103 13.65 -10.09 -8.70
CA ALA A 103 14.27 -10.78 -9.83
C ALA A 103 13.90 -10.14 -11.17
N GLN A 104 12.62 -9.81 -11.37
CA GLN A 104 12.15 -9.11 -12.57
C GLN A 104 12.75 -7.70 -12.71
N TYR A 105 12.94 -6.99 -11.60
CA TYR A 105 13.68 -5.72 -11.58
C TYR A 105 15.15 -5.89 -12.00
N ARG A 106 15.81 -6.97 -11.55
CA ARG A 106 17.19 -7.27 -11.96
C ARG A 106 17.27 -7.58 -13.46
N GLU A 107 16.27 -8.22 -14.07
CA GLU A 107 16.21 -8.38 -15.53
C GLU A 107 16.10 -7.03 -16.26
N LEU A 108 15.29 -6.09 -15.75
CA LEU A 108 15.23 -4.74 -16.29
C LEU A 108 16.60 -4.05 -16.22
N GLU A 109 17.29 -4.12 -15.08
CA GLU A 109 18.65 -3.58 -14.93
C GLU A 109 19.63 -4.23 -15.93
N LYS A 110 19.54 -5.55 -16.12
CA LYS A 110 20.38 -6.32 -17.05
C LYS A 110 20.18 -5.85 -18.50
N VAL A 111 18.92 -5.67 -18.91
CA VAL A 111 18.58 -5.23 -20.26
C VAL A 111 19.00 -3.78 -20.49
N ILE A 112 18.85 -2.89 -19.51
CA ILE A 112 19.36 -1.52 -19.62
C ILE A 112 20.89 -1.53 -19.73
N ALA A 113 21.58 -2.30 -18.87
CA ALA A 113 23.03 -2.35 -18.84
C ALA A 113 23.67 -2.93 -20.11
N SER A 114 22.93 -3.71 -20.92
CA SER A 114 23.41 -4.22 -22.20
C SER A 114 23.29 -3.23 -23.36
N LEU A 115 22.56 -2.12 -23.19
CA LEU A 115 22.41 -1.09 -24.22
C LEU A 115 23.66 -0.19 -24.33
N PRO A 116 23.89 0.44 -25.50
CA PRO A 116 24.87 1.53 -25.62
C PRO A 116 24.58 2.68 -24.64
N ALA A 117 25.61 3.40 -24.19
CA ALA A 117 25.48 4.46 -23.17
C ALA A 117 24.46 5.57 -23.52
N ALA A 118 24.34 5.91 -24.81
CA ALA A 118 23.35 6.87 -25.28
C ALA A 118 21.90 6.35 -25.06
N GLU A 119 21.66 5.07 -25.34
CA GLU A 119 20.35 4.45 -25.14
C GLU A 119 20.05 4.20 -23.65
N GLN A 120 21.06 3.93 -22.82
CA GLN A 120 20.89 3.90 -21.36
C GLN A 120 20.39 5.26 -20.83
N THR A 121 20.99 6.34 -21.35
CA THR A 121 20.58 7.72 -21.02
C THR A 121 19.16 8.00 -21.51
N GLU A 122 18.82 7.57 -22.72
CA GLU A 122 17.47 7.73 -23.28
C GLU A 122 16.41 6.99 -22.45
N ASN A 123 16.75 5.81 -21.94
CA ASN A 123 15.86 4.96 -21.15
C ASN A 123 15.90 5.23 -19.64
N ARG A 124 16.61 6.28 -19.20
CA ARG A 124 16.84 6.58 -17.79
C ARG A 124 15.55 6.71 -16.96
N ILE A 125 14.46 7.17 -17.57
CA ILE A 125 13.16 7.29 -16.92
C ILE A 125 12.61 5.94 -16.40
N TYR A 126 12.88 4.84 -17.12
CA TYR A 126 12.44 3.50 -16.71
C TYR A 126 13.19 3.05 -15.45
N THR A 127 14.49 3.34 -15.33
CA THR A 127 15.23 3.10 -14.09
C THR A 127 14.63 3.89 -12.94
N ILE A 128 14.51 5.21 -13.09
CA ILE A 128 14.01 6.09 -12.02
C ILE A 128 12.66 5.61 -11.48
N THR A 129 11.71 5.39 -12.38
CA THR A 129 10.32 5.11 -12.01
C THR A 129 10.11 3.68 -11.51
N SER A 130 10.85 2.72 -12.05
CA SER A 130 10.84 1.35 -11.51
C SER A 130 11.48 1.29 -10.12
N THR A 131 12.58 2.02 -9.88
CA THR A 131 13.22 2.06 -8.56
C THR A 131 12.33 2.77 -7.53
N ILE A 132 11.62 3.85 -7.89
CA ILE A 132 10.64 4.49 -6.98
C ILE A 132 9.57 3.48 -6.54
N TYR A 133 8.97 2.76 -7.50
CA TYR A 133 7.95 1.76 -7.21
C TYR A 133 8.49 0.57 -6.42
N LEU A 134 9.73 0.15 -6.71
CA LEU A 134 10.44 -0.87 -5.94
C LEU A 134 10.58 -0.47 -4.47
N TYR A 135 11.04 0.75 -4.20
CA TYR A 135 11.30 1.23 -2.84
C TYR A 135 10.05 1.36 -1.98
N ASP A 136 8.88 1.67 -2.57
CA ASP A 136 7.60 1.61 -1.85
C ASP A 136 7.39 0.20 -1.25
N HIS A 137 7.59 -0.84 -2.06
CA HIS A 137 7.42 -2.22 -1.64
C HIS A 137 8.57 -2.71 -0.74
N THR A 138 9.80 -2.29 -1.01
CA THR A 138 10.96 -2.58 -0.15
C THR A 138 10.76 -2.03 1.25
N ALA A 139 10.24 -0.81 1.40
CA ALA A 139 9.92 -0.24 2.70
C ALA A 139 8.90 -1.10 3.46
N LYS A 140 7.84 -1.57 2.79
CA LYS A 140 6.85 -2.50 3.38
C LYS A 140 7.47 -3.84 3.80
N MET A 141 8.43 -4.35 3.04
CA MET A 141 9.15 -5.58 3.41
C MET A 141 10.02 -5.39 4.65
N VAL A 142 10.73 -4.27 4.75
CA VAL A 142 11.48 -3.92 5.98
C VAL A 142 10.51 -3.72 7.15
N ASP A 143 9.38 -3.06 6.93
CA ASP A 143 8.37 -2.85 7.96
C ASP A 143 7.80 -4.17 8.48
N ASN A 144 7.75 -5.23 7.67
CA ASN A 144 7.26 -6.53 8.09
C ASN A 144 8.36 -7.44 8.66
N PHE A 145 9.57 -7.43 8.10
CA PHE A 145 10.61 -8.43 8.38
C PHE A 145 11.91 -7.85 8.96
N GLY A 146 12.13 -6.54 8.94
CA GLY A 146 13.39 -5.93 9.36
C GLY A 146 14.48 -6.05 8.29
N ASP A 147 15.64 -6.60 8.64
CA ASP A 147 16.72 -6.84 7.68
C ASP A 147 16.24 -7.79 6.57
N ILE A 148 16.57 -7.51 5.31
CA ILE A 148 16.14 -8.32 4.16
C ILE A 148 17.25 -8.39 3.11
N PRO A 149 17.39 -9.51 2.39
CA PRO A 149 18.16 -9.50 1.15
C PRO A 149 17.62 -8.49 0.14
N PHE A 150 18.48 -7.58 -0.31
CA PHE A 150 18.09 -6.55 -1.27
C PHE A 150 19.17 -6.32 -2.33
N SER A 151 20.36 -5.87 -1.93
CA SER A 151 21.41 -5.40 -2.83
C SER A 151 21.97 -6.51 -3.73
N GLU A 152 21.96 -7.75 -3.24
CA GLU A 152 22.44 -8.94 -3.94
C GLU A 152 21.29 -9.86 -4.41
N ALA A 153 20.05 -9.59 -3.97
CA ALA A 153 18.90 -10.44 -4.26
C ALA A 153 18.44 -10.37 -5.73
N GLY A 154 17.87 -11.48 -6.22
CA GLY A 154 17.29 -11.62 -7.56
C GLY A 154 18.31 -11.78 -8.70
N LYS A 155 19.59 -12.03 -8.40
CA LYS A 155 20.67 -12.04 -9.40
C LYS A 155 20.96 -13.42 -10.01
N ILE A 156 20.05 -14.38 -9.91
CA ILE A 156 20.28 -15.76 -10.42
C ILE A 156 20.61 -15.81 -11.92
N SER A 157 20.02 -14.91 -12.73
CA SER A 157 20.32 -14.83 -14.17
C SER A 157 21.68 -14.19 -14.48
N PHE A 158 22.28 -13.49 -13.51
CA PHE A 158 23.61 -12.87 -13.63
C PHE A 158 24.72 -13.87 -13.30
N THR A 159 24.38 -14.96 -12.60
CA THR A 159 25.32 -16.01 -12.21
C THR A 159 25.26 -17.23 -13.12
N GLY A 160 24.52 -17.15 -14.24
CA GLY A 160 24.32 -18.28 -15.15
C GLY A 160 23.49 -19.41 -14.54
N GLY A 161 22.61 -19.11 -13.57
CA GLY A 161 21.83 -20.11 -12.84
C GLY A 161 22.55 -20.73 -11.64
N ASP A 162 23.75 -20.26 -11.28
CA ASP A 162 24.48 -20.73 -10.11
C ASP A 162 23.84 -20.18 -8.83
N TYR A 163 23.11 -21.07 -8.14
CA TYR A 163 22.36 -20.76 -6.92
C TYR A 163 23.28 -20.31 -5.77
N THR A 164 24.45 -20.94 -5.63
CA THR A 164 25.40 -20.62 -4.55
C THR A 164 25.90 -19.19 -4.70
N LYS A 165 26.22 -18.76 -5.94
CA LYS A 165 26.64 -17.38 -6.23
C LYS A 165 25.50 -16.36 -6.17
N ALA A 166 24.25 -16.81 -6.27
CA ALA A 166 23.07 -15.96 -6.20
C ALA A 166 22.49 -15.86 -4.78
N SER A 167 23.06 -16.58 -3.80
CA SER A 167 22.66 -16.47 -2.40
C SER A 167 22.97 -15.06 -1.88
N ALA A 168 21.94 -14.37 -1.42
CA ALA A 168 22.04 -12.96 -1.04
C ALA A 168 22.08 -12.80 0.47
N LYS A 169 23.01 -11.98 0.94
CA LYS A 169 23.06 -11.56 2.35
C LYS A 169 21.87 -10.69 2.71
N TYR A 170 21.60 -10.57 4.00
CA TYR A 170 20.60 -9.65 4.53
C TYR A 170 21.20 -8.24 4.61
N ASP A 171 20.61 -7.28 3.93
CA ASP A 171 20.96 -5.86 4.06
C ASP A 171 20.37 -5.29 5.34
N ASN A 172 21.14 -4.47 6.04
CA ASN A 172 20.71 -3.85 7.29
C ASN A 172 19.57 -2.85 7.01
N GLN A 173 18.46 -2.96 7.75
CA GLN A 173 17.28 -2.12 7.58
C GLN A 173 17.55 -0.60 7.71
N THR A 174 18.46 -0.18 8.59
CA THR A 174 18.82 1.24 8.80
C THR A 174 19.61 1.77 7.59
N GLU A 175 20.58 1.02 7.12
CA GLU A 175 21.39 1.37 5.94
C GLU A 175 20.54 1.36 4.68
N LEU A 176 19.66 0.37 4.54
CA LEU A 176 18.74 0.25 3.42
C LEU A 176 17.77 1.45 3.34
N TYR A 177 17.22 1.88 4.48
CA TYR A 177 16.41 3.12 4.55
C TYR A 177 17.21 4.37 4.16
N THR A 178 18.47 4.48 4.62
CA THR A 178 19.36 5.60 4.26
C THR A 178 19.58 5.65 2.75
N MET A 179 19.90 4.48 2.16
CA MET A 179 20.13 4.32 0.72
C MET A 179 18.89 4.70 -0.09
N MET A 180 17.71 4.18 0.28
CA MET A 180 16.46 4.52 -0.39
C MET A 180 16.18 6.03 -0.36
N LEU A 181 16.36 6.69 0.80
CA LEU A 181 16.13 8.12 0.94
C LEU A 181 17.09 8.96 0.09
N ASP A 182 18.37 8.58 0.04
CA ASP A 182 19.37 9.26 -0.79
C ASP A 182 19.05 9.14 -2.28
N GLN A 183 18.72 7.93 -2.74
CA GLN A 183 18.39 7.71 -4.15
C GLN A 183 17.07 8.37 -4.54
N LEU A 184 16.02 8.28 -3.72
CA LEU A 184 14.77 9.00 -3.99
C LEU A 184 14.98 10.52 -4.05
N LYS A 185 15.86 11.09 -3.20
CA LYS A 185 16.20 12.51 -3.28
C LYS A 185 16.90 12.87 -4.60
N ALA A 186 17.84 12.03 -5.04
CA ALA A 186 18.51 12.19 -6.32
C ALA A 186 17.52 12.10 -7.50
N PHE A 187 16.66 11.07 -7.51
CA PHE A 187 15.61 10.91 -8.52
C PHE A 187 14.63 12.07 -8.55
N SER A 188 14.19 12.53 -7.39
CA SER A 188 13.35 13.72 -7.27
C SER A 188 14.03 14.92 -7.95
N THR A 189 15.33 15.13 -7.73
CA THR A 189 16.10 16.20 -8.38
C THR A 189 16.20 15.99 -9.90
N GLU A 190 16.48 14.76 -10.35
CA GLU A 190 16.61 14.41 -11.77
C GLU A 190 15.28 14.55 -12.53
N LEU A 191 14.16 14.19 -11.91
CA LEU A 191 12.81 14.35 -12.48
C LEU A 191 12.43 15.83 -12.73
N ASN A 192 13.09 16.79 -12.09
CA ASN A 192 12.86 18.21 -12.36
C ASN A 192 13.41 18.67 -13.71
N THR A 193 14.39 17.94 -14.28
CA THR A 193 15.11 18.34 -15.49
C THR A 193 15.11 17.28 -16.59
N ILE A 194 14.63 16.07 -16.32
CA ILE A 194 14.59 15.00 -17.30
C ILE A 194 13.72 15.38 -18.51
N THR A 195 14.22 15.09 -19.71
CA THR A 195 13.50 15.27 -20.96
C THR A 195 13.47 13.94 -21.72
N LEU A 196 12.31 13.58 -22.25
CA LEU A 196 12.14 12.33 -22.99
C LEU A 196 12.16 12.61 -24.49
N SER A 197 12.82 11.74 -25.25
CA SER A 197 12.69 11.73 -26.71
C SER A 197 11.24 11.45 -27.09
N THR A 198 10.84 11.80 -28.32
CA THR A 198 9.48 11.52 -28.80
C THR A 198 9.16 10.02 -28.74
N LYS A 199 10.14 9.17 -29.07
CA LYS A 199 10.01 7.72 -29.01
C LYS A 199 9.78 7.25 -27.56
N VAL A 200 10.69 7.59 -26.66
CA VAL A 200 10.61 7.14 -25.25
C VAL A 200 9.35 7.67 -24.58
N LYS A 201 8.92 8.90 -24.88
CA LYS A 201 7.67 9.45 -24.34
C LYS A 201 6.46 8.58 -24.70
N VAL A 202 6.31 8.20 -25.97
CA VAL A 202 5.18 7.37 -26.42
C VAL A 202 5.25 5.97 -25.83
N GLU A 203 6.43 5.35 -25.83
CA GLU A 203 6.62 4.02 -25.22
C GLU A 203 6.33 4.05 -23.72
N PHE A 204 6.81 5.08 -23.01
CA PHE A 204 6.62 5.21 -21.57
C PHE A 204 5.16 5.44 -21.20
N GLU A 205 4.44 6.29 -21.94
CA GLU A 205 3.00 6.50 -21.75
C GLU A 205 2.19 5.19 -21.89
N ASN A 206 2.57 4.34 -22.84
CA ASN A 206 1.89 3.06 -23.09
C ASN A 206 2.25 1.98 -22.06
N GLN A 207 3.49 1.94 -21.58
CA GLN A 207 4.00 0.88 -20.71
C GLN A 207 3.90 1.20 -19.21
N ASP A 208 3.72 2.48 -18.84
CA ASP A 208 3.49 2.88 -17.46
C ASP A 208 2.05 2.58 -17.02
N LEU A 209 1.92 1.53 -16.21
CA LEU A 209 0.63 1.06 -15.72
C LEU A 209 0.08 1.92 -14.57
N ILE A 210 0.89 2.77 -13.93
CA ILE A 210 0.55 3.53 -12.73
C ILE A 210 0.18 4.97 -13.07
N ASN A 211 1.09 5.69 -13.74
CA ASN A 211 1.00 7.14 -13.94
C ASN A 211 0.89 7.55 -15.41
N LYS A 212 0.75 6.59 -16.33
CA LYS A 212 0.52 6.82 -17.77
C LYS A 212 1.53 7.80 -18.38
N GLY A 213 2.80 7.66 -18.00
CA GLY A 213 3.91 8.46 -18.51
C GLY A 213 4.01 9.87 -17.90
N SER A 214 3.16 10.23 -16.94
CA SER A 214 3.16 11.54 -16.30
C SER A 214 4.37 11.74 -15.39
N LEU A 215 5.34 12.53 -15.86
CA LEU A 215 6.53 12.91 -15.07
C LEU A 215 6.15 13.67 -13.79
N ILE A 216 5.09 14.49 -13.85
CA ILE A 216 4.58 15.23 -12.69
C ILE A 216 4.07 14.25 -11.63
N SER A 217 3.27 13.26 -12.03
CA SER A 217 2.74 12.25 -11.10
C SER A 217 3.85 11.40 -10.50
N TRP A 218 4.88 11.03 -11.28
CA TRP A 218 6.07 10.33 -10.77
C TRP A 218 6.88 11.15 -9.77
N LYS A 219 7.04 12.45 -10.04
CA LYS A 219 7.70 13.38 -9.11
C LYS A 219 6.92 13.51 -7.81
N ASN A 220 5.60 13.70 -7.89
CA ASN A 220 4.71 13.78 -6.74
C ASN A 220 4.73 12.47 -5.94
N TYR A 221 4.73 11.31 -6.62
CA TYR A 221 4.88 10.00 -5.96
C TYR A 221 6.22 9.87 -5.25
N CYS A 222 7.34 10.18 -5.93
CA CYS A 222 8.69 10.11 -5.37
C CYS A 222 8.80 10.93 -4.07
N ASN A 223 8.36 12.19 -4.10
CA ASN A 223 8.42 13.07 -2.94
C ASN A 223 7.46 12.65 -1.82
N SER A 224 6.26 12.19 -2.15
CA SER A 224 5.29 11.73 -1.17
C SER A 224 5.76 10.43 -0.50
N LEU A 225 6.40 9.53 -1.24
CA LEU A 225 7.06 8.34 -0.70
C LEU A 225 8.22 8.71 0.22
N ARG A 226 9.04 9.70 -0.14
CA ARG A 226 10.07 10.23 0.75
C ARG A 226 9.47 10.78 2.05
N LEU A 227 8.37 11.54 1.99
CA LEU A 227 7.67 12.00 3.19
C LEU A 227 7.20 10.84 4.07
N LYS A 228 6.61 9.80 3.46
CA LYS A 228 6.18 8.58 4.16
C LYS A 228 7.34 7.90 4.89
N ILE A 229 8.45 7.64 4.20
CA ILE A 229 9.64 6.99 4.75
C ILE A 229 10.29 7.86 5.84
N LEU A 230 10.44 9.16 5.64
CA LEU A 230 11.00 10.08 6.64
C LEU A 230 10.10 10.17 7.88
N ASN A 231 8.78 10.17 7.72
CA ASN A 231 7.84 10.16 8.85
C ASN A 231 7.84 8.83 9.60
N ARG A 232 8.04 7.70 8.90
CA ARG A 232 8.21 6.36 9.49
C ARG A 232 9.39 6.34 10.47
N VAL A 233 10.50 6.99 10.12
CA VAL A 233 11.73 7.01 10.95
C VAL A 233 11.89 8.26 11.82
N SER A 234 10.91 9.16 11.87
CA SER A 234 11.08 10.49 12.50
C SER A 234 11.39 10.46 14.00
N ALA A 235 11.03 9.38 14.68
CA ALA A 235 11.30 9.17 16.11
C ALA A 235 12.65 8.48 16.37
N VAL A 236 13.29 7.91 15.33
CA VAL A 236 14.58 7.24 15.47
C VAL A 236 15.67 8.30 15.66
N PRO A 237 16.48 8.25 16.72
CA PRO A 237 17.49 9.28 16.99
C PRO A 237 18.39 9.58 15.79
N ALA A 238 18.88 8.52 15.12
CA ALA A 238 19.75 8.62 13.94
C ALA A 238 19.10 9.29 12.71
N PHE A 239 17.77 9.30 12.62
CA PHE A 239 17.05 9.91 11.49
C PHE A 239 16.28 11.18 11.84
N SER A 240 16.04 11.47 13.11
CA SER A 240 15.18 12.58 13.56
C SER A 240 15.51 13.94 12.92
N ALA A 241 16.79 14.33 12.91
CA ALA A 241 17.26 15.57 12.28
C ALA A 241 17.08 15.57 10.75
N ARG A 242 17.40 14.44 10.11
CA ARG A 242 17.23 14.24 8.67
C ARG A 242 15.75 14.31 8.28
N ALA A 243 14.88 13.62 9.02
CA ALA A 243 13.43 13.63 8.84
C ALA A 243 12.88 15.05 8.88
N ASN A 244 13.19 15.84 9.92
CA ASN A 244 12.71 17.21 10.00
C ASN A 244 13.23 18.08 8.85
N THR A 245 14.52 17.99 8.53
CA THR A 245 15.15 18.83 7.48
C THR A 245 14.62 18.50 6.10
N GLU A 246 14.62 17.23 5.72
CA GLU A 246 14.21 16.81 4.38
C GLU A 246 12.70 16.90 4.17
N MET A 247 11.88 16.62 5.19
CA MET A 247 10.43 16.83 5.07
C MET A 247 10.12 18.31 4.84
N ALA A 248 10.78 19.23 5.57
CA ALA A 248 10.60 20.67 5.35
C ALA A 248 10.98 21.10 3.91
N GLN A 249 12.07 20.54 3.37
CA GLN A 249 12.49 20.79 1.98
C GLN A 249 11.47 20.29 0.96
N ILE A 250 10.95 19.07 1.15
CA ILE A 250 9.93 18.50 0.27
C ILE A 250 8.64 19.31 0.31
N ILE A 251 8.20 19.72 1.51
CA ILE A 251 7.01 20.54 1.72
C ILE A 251 7.16 21.89 1.00
N ALA A 252 8.33 22.53 1.11
CA ALA A 252 8.61 23.79 0.44
C ALA A 252 8.63 23.66 -1.10
N GLU A 253 9.02 22.49 -1.63
CA GLU A 253 8.98 22.22 -3.07
C GLU A 253 7.54 22.13 -3.61
N GLY A 254 6.59 21.66 -2.79
CA GLY A 254 5.17 21.60 -3.13
C GLY A 254 4.82 20.63 -4.25
N LYS A 255 5.72 19.68 -4.58
CA LYS A 255 5.50 18.62 -5.58
C LYS A 255 5.16 17.33 -4.86
N LEU A 256 3.89 17.21 -4.47
CA LEU A 256 3.34 16.16 -3.62
C LEU A 256 2.01 15.69 -4.17
N VAL A 257 1.56 14.54 -3.70
CA VAL A 257 0.16 14.10 -3.86
C VAL A 257 -0.65 14.85 -2.80
N ASP A 258 -1.09 16.06 -3.14
CA ASP A 258 -1.77 16.96 -2.21
C ASP A 258 -3.29 17.00 -2.42
N GLU A 259 -3.79 16.61 -3.60
CA GLU A 259 -5.22 16.51 -3.91
C GLU A 259 -5.64 15.12 -4.38
N ASN A 260 -6.91 14.74 -4.17
CA ASN A 260 -7.42 13.41 -4.54
C ASN A 260 -7.28 13.09 -6.05
N SER A 261 -7.28 14.11 -6.92
CA SER A 261 -7.01 13.95 -8.35
C SER A 261 -5.58 13.51 -8.67
N GLU A 262 -4.66 13.65 -7.71
CA GLU A 262 -3.25 13.31 -7.82
C GLU A 262 -2.93 11.94 -7.21
N ASN A 263 -3.94 11.24 -6.64
CA ASN A 263 -3.76 9.93 -6.03
C ASN A 263 -3.07 8.96 -6.98
N ILE A 264 -2.08 8.25 -6.45
CA ILE A 264 -1.24 7.29 -7.16
C ILE A 264 -1.73 5.90 -6.82
N ALA A 265 -2.17 5.18 -7.84
CA ALA A 265 -2.73 3.86 -7.69
C ALA A 265 -2.58 3.06 -8.97
N PHE A 266 -2.52 1.74 -8.80
CA PHE A 266 -2.77 0.81 -9.89
C PHE A 266 -4.28 0.77 -10.16
N ARG A 267 -4.71 1.31 -11.29
CA ARG A 267 -6.13 1.43 -11.63
C ARG A 267 -6.58 0.25 -12.48
N VAL A 268 -7.73 -0.32 -12.12
CA VAL A 268 -8.40 -1.38 -12.90
C VAL A 268 -9.22 -0.73 -14.00
N TYR A 269 -8.84 -0.97 -15.26
CA TYR A 269 -9.49 -0.41 -16.44
C TYR A 269 -10.36 -1.43 -17.18
N THR A 270 -10.04 -2.71 -17.06
CA THR A 270 -10.70 -3.84 -17.73
C THR A 270 -10.79 -5.02 -16.77
N GLN A 271 -11.77 -5.91 -16.96
CA GLN A 271 -11.96 -7.13 -16.15
C GLN A 271 -11.44 -8.40 -16.86
N ASP A 272 -10.86 -8.26 -18.07
CA ASP A 272 -10.45 -9.37 -18.92
C ASP A 272 -8.94 -9.65 -18.86
N THR A 273 -8.27 -9.09 -17.85
CA THR A 273 -6.80 -9.20 -17.66
C THR A 273 -6.51 -9.59 -16.22
N ASP A 274 -5.32 -10.15 -15.97
CA ASP A 274 -4.84 -10.47 -14.61
C ASP A 274 -4.79 -9.25 -13.65
N LEU A 275 -4.94 -8.03 -14.17
CA LEU A 275 -4.95 -6.77 -13.41
C LEU A 275 -6.38 -6.38 -12.99
N ASP A 276 -7.08 -7.30 -12.35
CA ASP A 276 -8.46 -7.14 -11.87
C ASP A 276 -8.55 -7.27 -10.34
N THR A 277 -9.76 -7.16 -9.80
CA THR A 277 -10.03 -7.41 -8.38
C THR A 277 -10.72 -8.76 -8.16
N ALA A 278 -10.49 -9.74 -9.04
CA ALA A 278 -11.17 -11.02 -8.99
C ALA A 278 -10.91 -11.73 -7.66
N GLY A 279 -11.95 -12.39 -7.16
CA GLY A 279 -11.92 -13.09 -5.88
C GLY A 279 -11.89 -12.19 -4.65
N PHE A 280 -11.71 -10.87 -4.75
CA PHE A 280 -11.73 -9.99 -3.57
C PHE A 280 -13.07 -10.04 -2.81
N MET A 281 -14.18 -10.13 -3.54
CA MET A 281 -15.51 -10.39 -2.97
C MET A 281 -15.51 -11.65 -2.09
N GLU A 282 -15.03 -12.77 -2.65
CA GLU A 282 -14.99 -14.05 -1.94
C GLU A 282 -14.06 -13.98 -0.71
N ALA A 283 -12.95 -13.25 -0.82
CA ALA A 283 -11.99 -13.03 0.25
C ALA A 283 -12.61 -12.36 1.48
N MET A 284 -13.47 -11.36 1.23
CA MET A 284 -14.12 -10.57 2.27
C MET A 284 -15.40 -11.22 2.80
N GLU A 285 -16.23 -11.78 1.91
CA GLU A 285 -17.57 -12.26 2.28
C GLU A 285 -17.56 -13.70 2.80
N SER A 286 -16.47 -14.45 2.61
CA SER A 286 -16.30 -15.77 3.23
C SER A 286 -15.81 -15.67 4.67
N PHE A 287 -16.22 -16.62 5.51
CA PHE A 287 -15.74 -16.78 6.89
C PHE A 287 -15.83 -15.52 7.76
N ASN A 288 -16.82 -14.65 7.50
CA ASN A 288 -17.03 -13.39 8.22
C ASN A 288 -15.81 -12.44 8.20
N ASN A 289 -15.08 -12.39 7.08
CA ASN A 289 -13.88 -11.56 6.95
C ASN A 289 -14.15 -10.07 6.66
N ASN A 290 -15.41 -9.69 6.66
CA ASN A 290 -15.88 -8.34 6.42
C ASN A 290 -16.52 -7.73 7.67
N LEU A 291 -16.47 -8.37 8.84
CA LEU A 291 -17.05 -7.81 10.06
C LEU A 291 -16.37 -6.47 10.42
N ALA A 292 -17.17 -5.53 10.92
CA ALA A 292 -16.68 -4.23 11.33
C ALA A 292 -16.00 -4.32 12.71
N PRO A 293 -14.89 -3.60 12.93
CA PRO A 293 -14.21 -3.60 14.22
C PRO A 293 -14.84 -2.63 15.21
N LYS A 294 -14.91 -3.03 16.49
CA LYS A 294 -15.49 -2.21 17.57
C LYS A 294 -14.88 -0.82 17.69
N ALA A 295 -13.55 -0.71 17.78
CA ALA A 295 -12.91 0.58 18.04
C ALA A 295 -13.22 1.63 16.96
N MET A 296 -13.28 1.21 15.69
CA MET A 296 -13.61 2.11 14.59
C MET A 296 -15.10 2.48 14.60
N ILE A 297 -15.99 1.50 14.76
CA ILE A 297 -17.43 1.73 14.80
C ILE A 297 -17.83 2.62 15.98
N ASP A 298 -17.28 2.40 17.16
CA ASP A 298 -17.56 3.21 18.36
C ASP A 298 -17.15 4.66 18.12
N HIS A 299 -15.97 4.90 17.54
CA HIS A 299 -15.52 6.25 17.20
C HIS A 299 -16.42 6.90 16.15
N MET A 300 -16.78 6.18 15.09
CA MET A 300 -17.65 6.71 14.04
C MET A 300 -19.07 7.01 14.53
N ASN A 301 -19.58 6.21 15.48
CA ASN A 301 -20.87 6.44 16.12
C ASN A 301 -20.82 7.66 17.04
N ALA A 302 -19.82 7.77 17.91
CA ALA A 302 -19.69 8.86 18.86
C ALA A 302 -19.53 10.23 18.20
N ASN A 303 -18.93 10.27 17.00
CA ASN A 303 -18.60 11.52 16.31
C ASN A 303 -19.48 11.81 15.09
N SER A 304 -20.47 10.96 14.77
CA SER A 304 -21.28 11.08 13.55
C SER A 304 -20.44 11.13 12.26
N ASP A 305 -19.47 10.21 12.14
CA ASP A 305 -18.53 10.21 11.01
C ASP A 305 -19.26 9.98 9.66
N PRO A 306 -19.12 10.91 8.70
CA PRO A 306 -19.81 10.83 7.41
C PRO A 306 -19.34 9.64 6.53
N ARG A 307 -18.18 9.04 6.82
CA ARG A 307 -17.70 7.83 6.11
C ARG A 307 -18.43 6.57 6.56
N LYS A 308 -19.15 6.57 7.69
CA LYS A 308 -19.68 5.35 8.31
C LYS A 308 -20.54 4.50 7.37
N ALA A 309 -21.49 5.11 6.66
CA ALA A 309 -22.36 4.38 5.72
C ALA A 309 -21.65 3.97 4.43
N TRP A 310 -20.56 4.63 4.08
CA TRP A 310 -19.74 4.33 2.89
C TRP A 310 -18.74 3.21 3.17
N LEU A 311 -18.21 3.15 4.39
CA LEU A 311 -17.32 2.08 4.82
C LEU A 311 -18.08 0.84 5.30
N PHE A 312 -19.25 1.00 5.91
CA PHE A 312 -19.96 -0.08 6.59
C PHE A 312 -21.46 -0.11 6.26
N GLU A 313 -22.05 -1.29 6.42
CA GLU A 313 -23.47 -1.56 6.51
C GLU A 313 -23.85 -1.93 7.95
N SER A 314 -25.03 -1.54 8.41
CA SER A 314 -25.57 -2.05 9.68
C SER A 314 -25.75 -3.57 9.63
N GLY A 315 -25.64 -4.25 10.77
CA GLY A 315 -25.95 -5.67 10.85
C GLY A 315 -27.39 -5.94 10.39
N GLN A 316 -27.62 -7.04 9.67
CA GLN A 316 -28.90 -7.36 9.03
C GLN A 316 -30.08 -7.36 10.02
N LYS A 317 -29.83 -7.77 11.27
CA LYS A 317 -30.82 -7.84 12.36
C LYS A 317 -30.60 -6.76 13.42
N ALA A 318 -29.73 -5.78 13.17
CA ALA A 318 -29.38 -4.70 14.10
C ALA A 318 -30.34 -3.50 14.04
N LEU A 319 -31.42 -3.57 13.24
CA LEU A 319 -32.41 -2.49 13.08
C LEU A 319 -31.77 -1.13 12.72
N GLY A 320 -30.77 -1.15 11.83
CA GLY A 320 -30.05 0.04 11.38
C GLY A 320 -28.89 0.46 12.30
N ALA A 321 -28.67 -0.22 13.42
CA ALA A 321 -27.53 0.05 14.30
C ALA A 321 -26.22 -0.48 13.69
N TYR A 322 -25.15 0.30 13.87
CA TYR A 322 -23.79 -0.09 13.53
C TYR A 322 -23.10 -0.59 14.79
N ILE A 323 -22.83 -1.89 14.85
CA ILE A 323 -22.21 -2.56 16.00
C ILE A 323 -20.93 -3.23 15.51
N GLY A 324 -19.78 -2.84 16.05
CA GLY A 324 -18.51 -3.50 15.72
C GLY A 324 -18.26 -4.70 16.64
N LEU A 325 -17.55 -5.70 16.13
CA LEU A 325 -17.18 -6.88 16.89
C LEU A 325 -16.15 -6.52 17.96
N ASP A 326 -16.46 -6.81 19.22
CA ASP A 326 -15.59 -6.53 20.35
C ASP A 326 -14.52 -7.63 20.50
N PRO A 327 -13.22 -7.33 20.36
CA PRO A 327 -12.15 -8.31 20.52
C PRO A 327 -11.94 -8.73 21.99
N MET A 328 -12.54 -8.05 22.97
CA MET A 328 -12.41 -8.40 24.38
C MET A 328 -13.39 -9.48 24.83
N LEU A 329 -14.45 -9.74 24.07
CA LEU A 329 -15.44 -10.79 24.36
C LEU A 329 -14.84 -12.20 24.28
N THR A 330 -15.52 -13.19 24.87
CA THR A 330 -15.18 -14.61 24.64
C THR A 330 -15.54 -15.00 23.22
N SER A 331 -14.93 -16.05 22.68
CA SER A 331 -15.29 -16.59 21.36
C SER A 331 -16.78 -16.92 21.27
N ALA A 332 -17.33 -17.59 22.29
CA ALA A 332 -18.76 -17.91 22.35
C ALA A 332 -19.68 -16.68 22.32
N ALA A 333 -19.29 -15.58 22.98
CA ALA A 333 -20.06 -14.34 22.93
C ALA A 333 -19.95 -13.65 21.56
N GLN A 334 -18.78 -13.72 20.92
CA GLN A 334 -18.61 -13.26 19.54
C GLN A 334 -19.46 -14.07 18.56
N ASP A 335 -19.44 -15.40 18.67
CA ASP A 335 -20.24 -16.32 17.85
C ASP A 335 -21.74 -16.01 17.94
N GLN A 336 -22.23 -15.74 19.15
CA GLN A 336 -23.61 -15.36 19.37
C GLN A 336 -23.97 -14.08 18.60
N LEU A 337 -23.16 -13.02 18.74
CA LEU A 337 -23.41 -11.74 18.05
C LEU A 337 -23.36 -11.88 16.52
N ILE A 338 -22.44 -12.70 16.00
CA ILE A 338 -22.32 -12.99 14.57
C ILE A 338 -23.56 -13.76 14.08
N THR A 339 -23.97 -14.81 14.80
CA THR A 339 -25.14 -15.64 14.48
C THR A 339 -26.45 -14.84 14.55
N ASP A 340 -26.54 -13.93 15.52
CA ASP A 340 -27.66 -13.01 15.67
C ASP A 340 -27.72 -11.98 14.54
N GLY A 341 -26.67 -11.87 13.71
CA GLY A 341 -26.63 -10.99 12.55
C GLY A 341 -26.65 -9.51 12.91
N VAL A 342 -26.15 -9.15 14.10
CA VAL A 342 -26.18 -7.77 14.62
C VAL A 342 -24.89 -7.00 14.36
N ILE A 343 -23.79 -7.68 14.03
CA ILE A 343 -22.52 -7.04 13.74
C ILE A 343 -22.56 -6.39 12.36
N ALA A 344 -22.13 -5.13 12.30
CA ALA A 344 -21.94 -4.39 11.06
C ALA A 344 -20.85 -5.05 10.19
N ILE A 345 -20.93 -4.87 8.88
CA ILE A 345 -19.94 -5.38 7.92
C ILE A 345 -19.43 -4.24 7.05
N TYR A 346 -18.27 -4.42 6.44
CA TYR A 346 -17.80 -3.54 5.37
C TYR A 346 -18.83 -3.45 4.24
N ASN A 347 -19.02 -2.24 3.71
CA ASN A 347 -20.02 -1.98 2.69
C ASN A 347 -19.69 -2.73 1.40
N ARG A 348 -20.60 -3.63 1.01
CA ARG A 348 -20.40 -4.52 -0.13
C ARG A 348 -20.41 -3.79 -1.45
N SER A 349 -21.28 -2.78 -1.62
CA SER A 349 -21.32 -1.98 -2.86
C SER A 349 -20.07 -1.13 -3.05
N VAL A 350 -19.54 -0.57 -1.97
CA VAL A 350 -18.37 0.33 -2.02
C VAL A 350 -17.07 -0.47 -2.09
N ILE A 351 -16.99 -1.59 -1.36
CA ILE A 351 -15.76 -2.36 -1.14
C ILE A 351 -15.84 -3.77 -1.76
N SER A 352 -16.42 -4.76 -1.07
CA SER A 352 -16.18 -6.18 -1.42
C SER A 352 -16.70 -6.57 -2.80
N ARG A 353 -17.79 -5.96 -3.28
CA ARG A 353 -18.40 -6.21 -4.60
C ARG A 353 -18.19 -5.05 -5.57
N ASN A 354 -17.16 -4.24 -5.35
CA ASN A 354 -16.73 -3.21 -6.30
C ASN A 354 -15.57 -3.75 -7.11
N LYS A 355 -15.83 -4.12 -8.36
CA LYS A 355 -14.83 -4.71 -9.25
C LYS A 355 -13.75 -3.73 -9.73
N TRP A 356 -13.90 -2.46 -9.39
CA TRP A 356 -13.10 -1.36 -9.90
C TRP A 356 -12.28 -0.68 -8.81
N LEU A 357 -12.10 -1.34 -7.67
CA LEU A 357 -11.25 -0.84 -6.61
C LEU A 357 -9.82 -0.64 -7.11
N PRO A 358 -9.21 0.53 -6.86
CA PRO A 358 -7.82 0.75 -7.19
C PRO A 358 -6.90 0.06 -6.19
N GLY A 359 -5.73 -0.36 -6.66
CA GLY A 359 -4.61 -0.71 -5.79
C GLY A 359 -3.85 0.53 -5.36
N THR A 360 -4.21 1.10 -4.21
CA THR A 360 -3.70 2.39 -3.74
C THR A 360 -2.25 2.29 -3.26
N LEU A 361 -1.37 3.14 -3.80
CA LEU A 361 0.05 3.20 -3.45
C LEU A 361 0.34 4.40 -2.53
N ILE A 362 -0.11 5.59 -2.97
CA ILE A 362 -0.10 6.79 -2.14
C ILE A 362 -1.25 7.74 -2.50
N ASN A 363 -1.87 8.39 -1.52
CA ASN A 363 -3.04 9.25 -1.71
C ASN A 363 -2.97 10.54 -0.89
N ALA A 364 -3.80 11.52 -1.24
CA ALA A 364 -3.74 12.86 -0.69
C ALA A 364 -4.10 12.94 0.80
N ALA A 365 -5.06 12.14 1.25
CA ALA A 365 -5.45 12.11 2.66
C ALA A 365 -4.31 11.59 3.54
N GLU A 366 -3.59 10.54 3.10
CA GLU A 366 -2.43 10.04 3.84
C GLU A 366 -1.27 11.04 3.87
N VAL A 367 -1.00 11.72 2.76
CA VAL A 367 0.04 12.76 2.68
C VAL A 367 -0.33 13.92 3.60
N ASN A 368 -1.56 14.43 3.56
CA ASN A 368 -1.99 15.53 4.43
C ASN A 368 -2.01 15.11 5.92
N LEU A 369 -2.26 13.85 6.26
CA LEU A 369 -2.07 13.35 7.63
C LEU A 369 -0.60 13.29 8.06
N ILE A 370 0.33 13.01 7.14
CA ILE A 370 1.78 13.11 7.38
C ILE A 370 2.18 14.58 7.60
N LEU A 371 1.64 15.50 6.80
CA LEU A 371 1.89 16.95 6.96
C LEU A 371 1.35 17.46 8.30
N ALA A 372 0.13 17.05 8.68
CA ALA A 372 -0.45 17.39 9.98
C ALA A 372 0.44 16.92 11.15
N GLU A 373 0.96 15.69 11.06
CA GLU A 373 1.88 15.15 12.06
C GLU A 373 3.21 15.93 12.10
N PHE A 374 3.78 16.25 10.94
CA PHE A 374 5.01 17.03 10.83
C PHE A 374 4.84 18.41 11.50
N TYR A 375 3.79 19.14 11.17
CA TYR A 375 3.55 20.47 11.75
C TYR A 375 3.23 20.41 13.24
N SER A 376 2.46 19.42 13.70
CA SER A 376 2.16 19.22 15.12
C SER A 376 3.45 18.97 15.92
N ARG A 377 4.31 18.07 15.43
CA ARG A 377 5.61 17.75 16.06
C ARG A 377 6.54 18.95 16.11
N ASN A 378 6.45 19.86 15.14
CA ASN A 378 7.27 21.07 15.06
C ASN A 378 6.59 22.32 15.66
N GLY A 379 5.54 22.13 16.48
CA GLY A 379 4.92 23.23 17.25
C GLY A 379 4.05 24.19 16.42
N ASN A 380 3.72 23.86 15.17
CA ASN A 380 2.85 24.67 14.33
C ASN A 380 1.44 24.08 14.29
N SER A 381 0.69 24.25 15.39
CA SER A 381 -0.66 23.71 15.52
C SER A 381 -1.66 24.28 14.51
N ALA A 382 -1.44 25.50 14.02
CA ALA A 382 -2.30 26.12 13.00
C ALA A 382 -2.21 25.36 11.67
N LEU A 383 -1.00 25.13 11.15
CA LEU A 383 -0.81 24.35 9.92
C LEU A 383 -1.15 22.87 10.14
N ALA A 384 -0.88 22.32 11.33
CA ALA A 384 -1.30 20.96 11.66
C ALA A 384 -2.82 20.80 11.52
N LYS A 385 -3.61 21.76 12.04
CA LYS A 385 -5.06 21.79 11.89
C LYS A 385 -5.49 21.88 10.44
N THR A 386 -4.89 22.79 9.65
CA THR A 386 -5.22 22.95 8.23
C THR A 386 -5.09 21.64 7.47
N HIS A 387 -3.95 20.96 7.60
CA HIS A 387 -3.72 19.69 6.91
C HIS A 387 -4.58 18.54 7.47
N PHE A 388 -4.83 18.53 8.78
CA PHE A 388 -5.70 17.53 9.41
C PHE A 388 -7.14 17.62 8.87
N GLU A 389 -7.71 18.83 8.83
CA GLU A 389 -9.06 19.07 8.33
C GLU A 389 -9.16 18.80 6.83
N LYS A 390 -8.12 19.19 6.06
CA LYS A 390 -8.01 18.86 4.64
C LYS A 390 -8.01 17.34 4.41
N ALA A 391 -7.21 16.60 5.18
CA ALA A 391 -7.15 15.15 5.05
C ALA A 391 -8.48 14.46 5.39
N ILE A 392 -9.23 14.95 6.38
CA ILE A 392 -10.57 14.42 6.68
C ILE A 392 -11.48 14.58 5.47
N ARG A 393 -11.54 15.78 4.89
CA ARG A 393 -12.37 16.04 3.69
C ARG A 393 -11.97 15.13 2.53
N GLN A 394 -10.67 14.97 2.29
CA GLN A 394 -10.14 14.11 1.24
C GLN A 394 -10.44 12.63 1.50
N SER A 395 -10.36 12.19 2.76
CA SER A 395 -10.71 10.83 3.16
C SER A 395 -12.20 10.54 2.94
N VAL A 396 -13.08 11.49 3.30
CA VAL A 396 -14.52 11.39 3.02
C VAL A 396 -14.76 11.27 1.53
N ASP A 397 -14.24 12.21 0.75
CA ASP A 397 -14.41 12.21 -0.71
C ASP A 397 -13.84 10.93 -1.34
N TYR A 398 -12.65 10.48 -0.94
CA TYR A 398 -12.03 9.27 -1.45
C TYR A 398 -12.96 8.05 -1.38
N TYR A 399 -13.56 7.79 -0.20
CA TYR A 399 -14.47 6.64 -0.05
C TYR A 399 -15.82 6.83 -0.74
N VAL A 400 -16.32 8.06 -0.84
CA VAL A 400 -17.51 8.38 -1.64
C VAL A 400 -17.24 8.05 -3.11
N ARG A 401 -16.11 8.52 -3.66
CA ARG A 401 -15.72 8.33 -5.06
C ARG A 401 -15.38 6.88 -5.40
N LEU A 402 -14.91 6.06 -4.47
CA LEU A 402 -14.76 4.61 -4.71
C LEU A 402 -16.09 3.99 -5.17
N ALA A 403 -17.21 4.44 -4.62
CA ALA A 403 -18.52 3.91 -4.99
C ALA A 403 -19.06 4.45 -6.33
N ASP A 404 -18.42 5.43 -6.97
CA ASP A 404 -18.83 5.91 -8.30
C ASP A 404 -18.65 4.83 -9.37
N LYS A 405 -17.73 3.90 -9.12
CA LYS A 405 -17.50 2.74 -9.96
C LYS A 405 -18.21 1.47 -9.48
N ALA A 406 -18.97 1.52 -8.38
CA ALA A 406 -19.68 0.36 -7.86
C ALA A 406 -20.56 -0.29 -8.93
N ASP A 407 -20.30 -1.55 -9.25
CA ASP A 407 -21.10 -2.34 -10.19
C ASP A 407 -22.33 -2.97 -9.53
N VAL A 408 -22.31 -3.13 -8.21
CA VAL A 408 -23.46 -3.55 -7.40
C VAL A 408 -23.95 -2.37 -6.57
N LEU A 409 -25.18 -1.90 -6.79
CA LEU A 409 -25.71 -0.68 -6.17
C LEU A 409 -26.61 -0.91 -4.95
N THR A 410 -26.95 -2.16 -4.63
CA THR A 410 -27.93 -2.53 -3.60
C THR A 410 -27.67 -1.90 -2.23
N TRP A 411 -26.39 -1.72 -1.85
CA TRP A 411 -25.96 -1.20 -0.55
C TRP A 411 -25.20 0.12 -0.65
N LYS A 412 -25.15 0.72 -1.85
CA LYS A 412 -24.53 2.03 -2.04
C LYS A 412 -25.39 3.09 -1.32
N PRO A 413 -24.82 3.93 -0.44
CA PRO A 413 -25.55 5.04 0.14
C PRO A 413 -26.13 5.95 -0.95
N THR A 414 -27.39 6.35 -0.79
CA THR A 414 -28.13 7.13 -1.81
C THR A 414 -27.90 8.63 -1.71
N ALA A 415 -27.33 9.11 -0.61
CA ALA A 415 -27.04 10.52 -0.38
C ALA A 415 -25.55 10.69 -0.04
N GLU A 416 -24.87 11.54 -0.81
CA GLU A 416 -23.51 11.97 -0.48
C GLU A 416 -23.50 12.84 0.78
N PRO A 417 -22.46 12.75 1.62
CA PRO A 417 -22.29 13.63 2.77
C PRO A 417 -22.23 15.09 2.32
N LYS A 418 -23.02 15.96 2.96
CA LYS A 418 -22.98 17.40 2.64
C LYS A 418 -21.77 18.04 3.29
N LEU A 419 -21.30 19.15 2.73
CA LEU A 419 -20.21 19.92 3.32
C LEU A 419 -20.47 20.26 4.80
N ALA A 420 -21.71 20.63 5.15
CA ALA A 420 -22.09 20.92 6.53
C ALA A 420 -21.97 19.71 7.47
N ASP A 421 -22.24 18.49 7.00
CA ASP A 421 -22.09 17.27 7.80
C ASP A 421 -20.61 16.95 8.05
N ILE A 422 -19.78 17.17 7.04
CA ILE A 422 -18.32 17.01 7.15
C ILE A 422 -17.74 18.08 8.10
N ASP A 423 -18.20 19.33 7.99
CA ASP A 423 -17.80 20.43 8.88
C ASP A 423 -18.21 20.16 10.33
N ALA A 424 -19.43 19.66 10.54
CA ALA A 424 -19.91 19.26 11.86
C ALA A 424 -19.04 18.14 12.46
N TYR A 425 -18.71 17.11 11.67
CA TYR A 425 -17.79 16.04 12.08
C TYR A 425 -16.41 16.59 12.49
N ILE A 426 -15.81 17.43 11.65
CA ILE A 426 -14.52 18.07 11.93
C ILE A 426 -14.59 18.88 13.24
N ALA A 427 -15.66 19.63 13.45
CA ALA A 427 -15.88 20.39 14.67
C ALA A 427 -16.03 19.49 15.90
N THR A 428 -16.72 18.35 15.80
CA THR A 428 -16.87 17.37 16.89
C THR A 428 -15.54 16.73 17.28
N ILE A 429 -14.68 16.40 16.30
CA ILE A 429 -13.33 15.89 16.56
C ILE A 429 -12.47 16.93 17.30
N ASN A 430 -12.76 18.22 17.13
CA ASN A 430 -12.20 19.34 17.88
C ASN A 430 -10.66 19.33 17.96
N PHE A 431 -10.00 19.35 16.79
CA PHE A 431 -8.53 19.35 16.73
C PHE A 431 -7.91 20.54 17.50
N SER A 432 -8.56 21.69 17.49
CA SER A 432 -8.13 22.87 18.26
C SER A 432 -8.15 22.67 19.78
N GLY A 433 -8.99 21.76 20.28
CA GLY A 433 -9.01 21.39 21.71
C GLY A 433 -7.82 20.55 22.14
N ALA A 434 -7.10 19.92 21.20
CA ALA A 434 -5.86 19.21 21.46
C ALA A 434 -4.69 20.20 21.54
N THR A 435 -4.36 20.65 22.75
CA THR A 435 -3.37 21.71 22.99
C THR A 435 -1.92 21.23 23.06
N THR A 436 -1.66 19.92 23.01
CA THR A 436 -0.30 19.35 23.00
C THR A 436 -0.05 18.56 21.72
N PRO A 437 1.21 18.45 21.26
CA PRO A 437 1.56 17.61 20.11
C PRO A 437 1.15 16.15 20.31
N ALA A 438 1.22 15.62 21.54
CA ALA A 438 0.78 14.26 21.85
C ALA A 438 -0.74 14.07 21.69
N ALA A 439 -1.55 15.03 22.16
CA ALA A 439 -2.99 15.00 21.98
C ALA A 439 -3.39 15.16 20.50
N GLN A 440 -2.72 16.05 19.76
CA GLN A 440 -2.93 16.22 18.32
C GLN A 440 -2.57 14.94 17.55
N LEU A 441 -1.45 14.31 17.90
CA LEU A 441 -1.02 13.05 17.32
C LEU A 441 -2.03 11.92 17.54
N ALA A 442 -2.71 11.87 18.70
CA ALA A 442 -3.75 10.89 18.95
C ALA A 442 -4.94 11.06 17.98
N LEU A 443 -5.35 12.30 17.71
CA LEU A 443 -6.40 12.58 16.72
C LEU A 443 -5.95 12.23 15.29
N ILE A 444 -4.73 12.61 14.91
CA ILE A 444 -4.12 12.27 13.61
C ILE A 444 -4.04 10.75 13.42
N ALA A 445 -3.56 10.02 14.44
CA ALA A 445 -3.43 8.58 14.39
C ALA A 445 -4.80 7.88 14.24
N PHE A 446 -5.85 8.39 14.88
CA PHE A 446 -7.19 7.83 14.70
C PHE A 446 -7.71 8.07 13.27
N GLN A 447 -7.49 9.25 12.69
CA GLN A 447 -7.86 9.51 11.29
C GLN A 447 -7.05 8.67 10.29
N LYS A 448 -5.76 8.44 10.55
CA LYS A 448 -4.94 7.48 9.81
C LYS A 448 -5.53 6.08 9.88
N TYR A 449 -5.91 5.62 11.07
CA TYR A 449 -6.51 4.31 11.27
C TYR A 449 -7.83 4.13 10.50
N ILE A 450 -8.74 5.11 10.53
CA ILE A 450 -9.99 5.08 9.74
C ILE A 450 -9.69 5.09 8.24
N HIS A 451 -8.75 5.91 7.80
CA HIS A 451 -8.45 6.09 6.38
C HIS A 451 -7.64 4.95 5.77
N PHE A 452 -6.75 4.30 6.51
CA PHE A 452 -6.02 3.15 5.97
C PHE A 452 -6.88 1.90 5.97
N ASN A 453 -7.53 1.61 7.11
CA ASN A 453 -8.37 0.44 7.34
C ASN A 453 -7.89 -0.83 6.59
N ILE A 454 -8.83 -1.58 6.00
CA ILE A 454 -8.52 -2.74 5.16
C ILE A 454 -7.84 -2.39 3.84
N MET A 455 -8.03 -1.18 3.32
CA MET A 455 -7.54 -0.78 2.00
C MET A 455 -6.02 -0.57 1.96
N GLN A 456 -5.39 -0.24 3.10
CA GLN A 456 -3.95 -0.04 3.25
C GLN A 456 -3.45 -0.71 4.55
N ALA A 457 -3.77 -2.00 4.70
CA ALA A 457 -3.54 -2.80 5.92
C ALA A 457 -2.09 -2.74 6.45
N ASP A 458 -1.10 -2.87 5.55
CA ASP A 458 0.32 -2.84 5.92
C ASP A 458 0.73 -1.48 6.49
N GLU A 459 0.26 -0.38 5.88
CA GLU A 459 0.51 0.97 6.37
C GLU A 459 -0.16 1.20 7.72
N SER A 460 -1.40 0.72 7.89
CA SER A 460 -2.12 0.77 9.16
C SER A 460 -1.34 0.06 10.26
N TRP A 461 -0.76 -1.12 9.98
CA TRP A 461 -0.01 -1.87 11.00
C TRP A 461 1.35 -1.26 11.30
N ALA A 462 2.05 -0.76 10.28
CA ALA A 462 3.29 -0.04 10.49
C ALA A 462 3.07 1.25 11.30
N GLU A 463 2.00 2.02 11.03
CA GLU A 463 1.65 3.22 11.79
C GLU A 463 1.20 2.89 13.22
N GLN A 464 0.40 1.85 13.42
CA GLN A 464 -0.02 1.40 14.74
C GLN A 464 1.21 1.03 15.60
N ARG A 465 2.19 0.30 15.03
CA ARG A 465 3.44 -0.02 15.72
C ARG A 465 4.27 1.22 16.00
N ARG A 466 4.41 2.13 15.03
CA ARG A 466 5.24 3.34 15.18
C ARG A 466 4.68 4.31 16.22
N LEU A 467 3.36 4.46 16.25
CA LEU A 467 2.68 5.45 17.06
C LEU A 467 2.17 4.91 18.39
N LYS A 468 1.92 3.60 18.48
CA LYS A 468 1.12 2.95 19.54
C LYS A 468 -0.27 3.55 19.66
N LEU A 469 -0.77 4.12 18.56
CA LEU A 469 -2.03 4.86 18.47
C LEU A 469 -2.82 4.44 17.21
N PRO A 470 -4.17 4.49 17.24
CA PRO A 470 -4.97 4.68 18.45
C PRO A 470 -4.71 3.56 19.47
N VAL A 471 -4.99 3.83 20.75
CA VAL A 471 -4.82 2.80 21.79
C VAL A 471 -5.88 1.74 21.55
N LEU A 472 -5.44 0.53 21.24
CA LEU A 472 -6.30 -0.62 20.94
C LEU A 472 -6.13 -1.68 22.02
N ASN A 473 -7.26 -2.22 22.50
CA ASN A 473 -7.27 -3.27 23.52
C ASN A 473 -7.31 -4.63 22.85
N PHE A 474 -6.36 -5.50 23.19
CA PHE A 474 -6.25 -6.84 22.66
C PHE A 474 -6.46 -7.86 23.76
N ARG A 475 -7.40 -8.79 23.55
CA ARG A 475 -7.52 -9.97 24.42
C ARG A 475 -6.32 -10.88 24.19
N GLU A 476 -5.67 -11.32 25.27
CA GLU A 476 -4.60 -12.30 25.17
C GLU A 476 -5.12 -13.63 24.60
N ASP A 477 -4.33 -14.22 23.71
CA ASP A 477 -4.55 -15.58 23.27
C ASP A 477 -3.86 -16.57 24.22
N GLU A 478 -4.55 -16.88 25.31
CA GLU A 478 -4.06 -17.79 26.36
C GLU A 478 -3.76 -19.20 25.87
N THR A 479 -4.31 -19.58 24.71
CA THR A 479 -4.10 -20.90 24.11
C THR A 479 -2.81 -21.00 23.29
N SER A 480 -2.18 -19.86 22.99
CA SER A 480 -0.96 -19.79 22.20
C SER A 480 0.29 -19.82 23.08
N SER A 481 1.18 -20.78 22.84
CA SER A 481 2.51 -20.87 23.46
C SER A 481 3.58 -20.02 22.76
N ILE A 482 3.31 -19.55 21.54
CA ILE A 482 4.27 -18.81 20.70
C ILE A 482 4.09 -17.30 20.87
N ARG A 483 2.85 -16.82 20.78
CA ARG A 483 2.53 -15.39 20.85
C ARG A 483 1.12 -15.14 21.35
N LYS A 484 1.01 -14.41 22.46
CA LYS A 484 -0.27 -14.07 23.12
C LYS A 484 -0.87 -12.72 22.75
N THR A 485 -0.07 -11.78 22.21
CA THR A 485 -0.50 -10.42 21.83
C THR A 485 0.01 -10.07 20.42
N PRO A 486 -0.50 -9.02 19.74
CA PRO A 486 -0.07 -8.69 18.38
C PRO A 486 1.47 -8.59 18.23
N PRO A 487 2.08 -9.20 17.20
CA PRO A 487 3.52 -9.23 17.03
C PRO A 487 4.08 -7.87 16.59
N THR A 488 5.40 -7.70 16.72
CA THR A 488 6.12 -6.50 16.30
C THR A 488 6.75 -6.64 14.91
N ARG A 489 6.77 -7.86 14.36
CA ARG A 489 7.26 -8.22 13.02
C ARG A 489 6.72 -9.59 12.59
N TRP A 490 6.95 -9.98 11.35
CA TRP A 490 6.82 -11.37 10.88
C TRP A 490 8.17 -12.08 10.98
N THR A 491 8.13 -13.42 10.97
CA THR A 491 9.34 -14.24 10.92
C THR A 491 9.73 -14.53 9.48
N TYR A 492 11.02 -14.75 9.22
CA TYR A 492 11.47 -15.16 7.89
C TYR A 492 10.87 -16.54 7.53
N PRO A 493 10.64 -16.81 6.23
CA PRO A 493 10.17 -18.13 5.82
C PRO A 493 11.21 -19.22 6.08
N ASN A 494 10.74 -20.44 6.35
CA ASN A 494 11.61 -21.59 6.57
C ASN A 494 12.53 -21.91 5.36
N SER A 495 12.23 -21.40 4.16
CA SER A 495 13.13 -21.50 3.02
C SER A 495 14.48 -20.82 3.25
N GLU A 496 14.54 -19.77 4.06
CA GLU A 496 15.78 -19.03 4.33
C GLU A 496 16.75 -19.85 5.18
N SER A 497 16.24 -20.58 6.17
CA SER A 497 17.08 -21.46 7.01
C SER A 497 17.61 -22.67 6.23
N ILE A 498 16.88 -23.12 5.20
CA ILE A 498 17.22 -24.29 4.37
C ILE A 498 18.14 -23.92 3.20
N TYR A 499 17.79 -22.88 2.44
CA TYR A 499 18.45 -22.58 1.18
C TYR A 499 19.41 -21.37 1.25
N ASN A 500 19.29 -20.52 2.27
CA ASN A 500 20.15 -19.37 2.49
C ASN A 500 20.86 -19.43 3.86
N THR A 501 21.19 -20.65 4.32
CA THR A 501 21.57 -20.95 5.72
C THR A 501 22.70 -20.08 6.26
N LEU A 502 23.76 -19.83 5.47
CA LEU A 502 24.90 -19.02 5.91
C LEU A 502 24.46 -17.59 6.25
N ASN A 503 23.70 -16.96 5.35
CA ASN A 503 23.23 -15.59 5.52
C ASN A 503 22.12 -15.49 6.58
N TYR A 504 21.19 -16.46 6.61
CA TYR A 504 20.14 -16.53 7.63
C TYR A 504 20.73 -16.65 9.04
N ASN A 505 21.82 -17.41 9.21
CA ASN A 505 22.49 -17.55 10.50
C ASN A 505 22.98 -16.22 11.09
N ALA A 506 23.24 -15.20 10.25
CA ALA A 506 23.64 -13.86 10.71
C ALA A 506 22.48 -13.08 11.36
N VAL A 507 21.23 -13.39 10.99
CA VAL A 507 20.03 -12.66 11.46
C VAL A 507 19.12 -13.49 12.37
N LYS A 508 19.33 -14.82 12.47
CA LYS A 508 18.45 -15.75 13.20
C LYS A 508 18.15 -15.35 14.65
N ALA A 509 19.08 -14.69 15.34
CA ALA A 509 18.89 -14.27 16.72
C ALA A 509 17.74 -13.25 16.86
N ASN A 510 17.48 -12.50 15.81
CA ASN A 510 16.44 -11.47 15.73
C ASN A 510 15.14 -11.99 15.09
N ASP A 511 15.13 -13.22 14.54
CA ASP A 511 13.98 -13.78 13.84
C ASP A 511 12.94 -14.37 14.80
N ASN A 512 12.21 -13.50 15.47
CA ASN A 512 11.08 -13.86 16.34
C ASN A 512 10.02 -12.76 16.32
N LEU A 513 8.81 -13.09 16.76
CA LEU A 513 7.64 -12.19 16.71
C LEU A 513 7.68 -11.00 17.68
N SER A 514 8.72 -10.89 18.53
CA SER A 514 8.87 -9.86 19.54
C SER A 514 9.99 -8.87 19.23
N THR A 515 10.95 -9.22 18.37
CA THR A 515 12.00 -8.29 17.95
C THR A 515 11.40 -7.11 17.21
N LYS A 516 11.64 -5.90 17.72
CA LYS A 516 11.16 -4.67 17.10
C LYS A 516 11.91 -4.36 15.81
N ILE A 517 11.19 -3.78 14.84
CA ILE A 517 11.79 -3.14 13.66
C ILE A 517 12.55 -1.89 14.14
N PHE A 518 13.64 -1.50 13.48
CA PHE A 518 14.52 -0.42 13.97
C PHE A 518 13.80 0.91 14.24
N TRP A 519 12.71 1.19 13.52
CA TRP A 519 11.91 2.40 13.67
C TRP A 519 10.84 2.34 14.78
N ASP A 520 10.56 1.15 15.32
CA ASP A 520 9.61 0.95 16.43
C ASP A 520 10.30 1.28 17.77
N VAL A 521 10.46 2.58 18.04
CA VAL A 521 11.20 3.10 19.20
C VAL A 521 10.32 3.68 20.31
N LYS A 522 9.01 3.81 20.10
CA LYS A 522 8.08 4.38 21.10
C LYS A 522 7.65 3.37 22.17
#